data_AF-A0A4R6GJ19-F1
#
_entry.id   AF-A0A4R6GJ19-F1
#
_cell.length_a   1.000
_cell.length_b   1.000
_cell.length_c   1.000
_cell.angle_alpha   90.00
_cell.angle_beta   90.00
_cell.angle_gamma   90.00
#
_symmetry.space_group_name_H-M   'P 1'
#
loop_
_entity.id
_entity.type
_entity.pdbx_description
1 polymer ?
#
loop_
_entity_poly.entity_id
_entity_poly.type
_entity_poly.pdbx_seq_one_letter_code
_entity_poly.pdbx_strand_id
1 'polypeptide(L)'
;MRYWKNLYNTLSKEQKLLFLKELLTENESVRSQFISRYKRESSDDFLWTKALLLQFFDKEKTQILKQLEHLDFVDFDWDNYIPRHSGYIPDYEACEYMGEDMVIKVLKIPGEQILNYIRQGKIIEGATLLAAVYQACTEVYYEENYAFEDPEEEFLQLFQPTYDKALREIKSVIISDEQILVFFETLFTQYEGFGEDLKYFESLLMSLIQDEKIAFKMQKLLEKYKIDEEILPKLTLQLYELMGEQNKWIDHANKYFRQNEELAEKLMNYYLEIDRKQFLETATEIFSIYPHTFDRYLLENLNLESELPLFKMVLRRITLYERDIQYYYRLRDLFSPEEKELFYKEIWDNVFLVNIFETEKRYDLILQLVYSNSDSWDFNELILPIIPVYPQQCFEILENKIYKTLDNQRGRSAYQRITEMMKLLMKIEGKLLQTNQIIHSAYHHTPALPALKDEIRKAGLI
;
A
#
# COMPACT_ATOMS: atom_id res chain seq x y z
N MET A 1 0.44 -29.83 7.17
CA MET A 1 1.53 -30.54 6.43
C MET A 1 1.83 -31.98 6.90
N ARG A 2 1.80 -32.33 8.20
CA ARG A 2 2.21 -33.69 8.67
C ARG A 2 1.33 -34.85 8.20
N TYR A 3 0.04 -34.62 7.94
CA TYR A 3 -0.91 -35.68 7.60
C TYR A 3 -0.67 -36.33 6.23
N TRP A 4 -0.42 -35.54 5.18
CA TRP A 4 -0.21 -36.08 3.83
C TRP A 4 1.10 -36.88 3.73
N LYS A 5 2.18 -36.42 4.38
CA LYS A 5 3.47 -37.14 4.38
C LYS A 5 3.33 -38.51 5.03
N ASN A 6 2.58 -38.60 6.13
CA ASN A 6 2.31 -39.87 6.79
C ASN A 6 1.49 -40.82 5.90
N LEU A 7 0.41 -40.33 5.30
CA LEU A 7 -0.38 -41.12 4.35
C LEU A 7 0.48 -41.59 3.16
N TYR A 8 1.21 -40.67 2.53
CA TYR A 8 2.11 -40.99 1.42
C TYR A 8 3.12 -42.07 1.81
N ASN A 9 3.72 -41.99 3.00
CA ASN A 9 4.68 -42.99 3.46
C ASN A 9 4.05 -44.37 3.69
N THR A 10 2.76 -44.44 4.01
CA THR A 10 2.02 -45.71 4.15
C THR A 10 1.59 -46.34 2.82
N LEU A 11 1.56 -45.58 1.73
CA LEU A 11 1.19 -46.10 0.41
C LEU A 11 2.31 -46.97 -0.20
N SER A 12 1.91 -48.03 -0.90
CA SER A 12 2.82 -48.87 -1.68
C SER A 12 3.45 -48.10 -2.84
N LYS A 13 4.55 -48.62 -3.39
CA LYS A 13 5.21 -48.01 -4.56
C LYS A 13 4.27 -47.99 -5.77
N GLU A 14 3.48 -49.05 -5.96
CA GLU A 14 2.51 -49.17 -7.04
C GLU A 14 1.40 -48.13 -6.91
N GLN A 15 0.86 -47.93 -5.69
CA GLN A 15 -0.16 -46.92 -5.42
C GLN A 15 0.36 -45.50 -5.71
N LYS A 16 1.59 -45.20 -5.30
CA LYS A 16 2.26 -43.92 -5.60
C LYS A 16 2.43 -43.70 -7.10
N LEU A 17 2.86 -44.72 -7.82
CA LEU A 17 3.06 -44.66 -9.28
C LEU A 17 1.74 -44.54 -10.04
N LEU A 18 0.68 -45.22 -9.59
CA LEU A 18 -0.65 -45.10 -10.18
C LEU A 18 -1.19 -43.68 -9.99
N PHE A 19 -1.15 -43.16 -8.77
CA PHE A 19 -1.57 -41.79 -8.48
C PHE A 19 -0.76 -40.76 -9.28
N LEU A 20 0.57 -40.95 -9.40
CA LEU A 20 1.39 -40.09 -10.25
C LEU A 20 0.96 -40.15 -11.72
N LYS A 21 0.68 -41.34 -12.27
CA LYS A 21 0.20 -41.47 -13.65
C LYS A 21 -1.15 -40.79 -13.85
N GLU A 22 -2.09 -40.98 -12.93
CA GLU A 22 -3.39 -40.30 -12.95
C GLU A 22 -3.19 -38.78 -12.91
N LEU A 23 -2.36 -38.28 -11.98
CA LEU A 23 -2.03 -36.86 -11.86
C LEU A 23 -1.42 -36.28 -13.15
N LEU A 24 -0.48 -36.99 -13.78
CA LEU A 24 0.14 -36.57 -15.04
C LEU A 24 -0.81 -36.68 -16.25
N THR A 25 -1.83 -37.54 -16.17
CA THR A 25 -2.82 -37.68 -17.24
C THR A 25 -3.83 -36.53 -17.17
N GLU A 26 -4.33 -36.25 -15.97
CA GLU A 26 -5.39 -35.28 -15.71
C GLU A 26 -4.90 -33.82 -15.63
N ASN A 27 -3.62 -33.59 -15.30
CA ASN A 27 -3.09 -32.23 -15.11
C ASN A 27 -1.95 -31.92 -16.09
N GLU A 28 -2.26 -31.10 -17.11
CA GLU A 28 -1.31 -30.69 -18.15
C GLU A 28 -0.11 -29.90 -17.60
N SER A 29 -0.32 -29.01 -16.63
CA SER A 29 0.77 -28.23 -16.02
C SER A 29 1.72 -29.15 -15.26
N VAL A 30 1.19 -30.05 -14.42
CA VAL A 30 2.01 -31.02 -13.68
C VAL A 30 2.74 -31.96 -14.65
N ARG A 31 2.10 -32.38 -15.74
CA ARG A 31 2.74 -33.16 -16.80
C ARG A 31 3.88 -32.41 -17.46
N SER A 32 3.68 -31.14 -17.81
CA SER A 32 4.70 -30.29 -18.43
C SER A 32 5.90 -30.09 -17.50
N GLN A 33 5.65 -29.84 -16.21
CA GLN A 33 6.69 -29.72 -15.19
C GLN A 33 7.44 -31.05 -15.00
N PHE A 34 6.75 -32.18 -14.97
CA PHE A 34 7.37 -33.50 -14.85
C PHE A 34 8.27 -33.80 -16.04
N ILE A 35 7.82 -33.48 -17.27
CA ILE A 35 8.64 -33.60 -18.47
C ILE A 35 9.84 -32.66 -18.36
N SER A 36 9.64 -31.37 -18.06
CA SER A 36 10.73 -30.40 -17.94
C SER A 36 11.79 -30.85 -16.93
N ARG A 37 11.38 -31.44 -15.80
CA ARG A 37 12.29 -31.91 -14.75
C ARG A 37 13.02 -33.22 -15.07
N TYR A 38 12.33 -34.20 -15.66
CA TYR A 38 12.84 -35.57 -15.77
C TYR A 38 13.12 -36.02 -17.19
N LYS A 39 12.90 -35.17 -18.21
CA LYS A 39 13.38 -35.42 -19.56
C LYS A 39 14.90 -35.54 -19.47
N ARG A 40 15.39 -36.79 -19.44
CA ARG A 40 16.81 -37.09 -19.46
C ARG A 40 17.37 -36.48 -20.72
N GLU A 41 18.51 -35.80 -20.57
CA GLU A 41 19.39 -35.32 -21.60
C GLU A 41 19.63 -36.42 -22.66
N SER A 42 18.74 -36.52 -23.65
CA SER A 42 19.13 -37.08 -24.93
C SER A 42 20.04 -36.07 -25.60
N SER A 43 21.08 -36.55 -26.28
CA SER A 43 22.17 -35.77 -26.88
C SER A 43 21.77 -34.66 -27.87
N ASP A 44 20.47 -34.50 -28.16
CA ASP A 44 19.91 -33.53 -29.11
C ASP A 44 18.99 -32.48 -28.45
N ASP A 45 18.82 -32.46 -27.12
CA ASP A 45 17.93 -31.50 -26.45
C ASP A 45 18.64 -30.21 -26.02
N PHE A 46 17.98 -29.09 -26.32
CA PHE A 46 18.41 -27.71 -26.08
C PHE A 46 18.61 -27.43 -24.59
N LEU A 47 19.86 -27.49 -24.13
CA LEU A 47 20.26 -26.98 -22.82
C LEU A 47 20.41 -25.47 -22.91
N TRP A 48 19.66 -24.74 -22.09
CA TRP A 48 19.86 -23.31 -21.92
C TRP A 48 21.27 -23.08 -21.37
N THR A 49 22.14 -22.59 -22.24
CA THR A 49 23.43 -22.04 -21.83
C THR A 49 23.25 -20.56 -21.56
N LYS A 50 24.16 -19.99 -20.75
CA LYS A 50 24.25 -18.54 -20.55
C LYS A 50 24.20 -17.77 -21.89
N ALA A 51 24.94 -18.22 -22.90
CA ALA A 51 24.99 -17.55 -24.20
C ALA A 51 23.64 -17.57 -24.93
N LEU A 52 22.91 -18.69 -24.86
CA LEU A 52 21.58 -18.80 -25.47
C LEU A 52 20.55 -17.93 -24.75
N LEU A 53 20.60 -17.85 -23.42
CA LEU A 53 19.70 -16.98 -22.66
C LEU A 53 19.98 -15.50 -22.93
N LEU A 54 21.25 -15.11 -23.07
CA LEU A 54 21.61 -13.76 -23.46
C LEU A 54 21.04 -13.40 -24.85
N GLN A 55 21.16 -14.30 -25.82
CA GLN A 55 20.56 -14.10 -27.15
C GLN A 55 19.04 -14.01 -27.09
N PHE A 56 18.40 -14.85 -26.27
CA PHE A 56 16.95 -14.81 -26.07
C PHE A 56 16.53 -13.48 -25.43
N PHE A 57 17.23 -13.07 -24.37
CA PHE A 57 17.04 -11.80 -23.69
C PHE A 57 17.11 -10.61 -24.65
N ASP A 58 18.23 -10.47 -25.38
CA ASP A 58 18.45 -9.34 -26.30
C ASP A 58 17.38 -9.28 -27.39
N LYS A 59 17.00 -10.46 -27.92
CA LYS A 59 15.96 -10.57 -28.95
C LYS A 59 14.61 -10.10 -28.43
N GLU A 60 14.16 -10.62 -27.28
CA GLU A 60 12.85 -10.29 -26.74
C GLU A 60 12.81 -8.83 -26.26
N LYS A 61 13.89 -8.34 -25.61
CA LYS A 61 14.03 -6.93 -25.22
C LYS A 61 13.85 -6.02 -26.42
N THR A 62 14.63 -6.24 -27.49
CA THR A 62 14.58 -5.41 -28.71
C THR A 62 13.19 -5.42 -29.34
N GLN A 63 12.51 -6.58 -29.33
CA GLN A 63 11.17 -6.69 -29.89
C GLN A 63 10.14 -5.91 -29.07
N ILE A 64 10.20 -5.99 -27.74
CA ILE A 64 9.29 -5.29 -26.83
C ILE A 64 9.55 -3.79 -26.86
N LEU A 65 10.82 -3.37 -26.73
CA LEU A 65 11.25 -1.97 -26.80
C LEU A 65 10.74 -1.32 -28.07
N LYS A 66 10.94 -1.97 -29.22
CA LYS A 66 10.42 -1.47 -30.49
C LYS A 66 8.89 -1.29 -30.46
N GLN A 67 8.13 -2.21 -29.87
CA GLN A 67 6.67 -2.06 -29.79
C GLN A 67 6.24 -0.90 -28.89
N LEU A 68 6.96 -0.69 -27.78
CA LEU A 68 6.74 0.46 -26.91
C LEU A 68 7.07 1.75 -27.66
N GLU A 69 8.24 1.89 -28.27
CA GLU A 69 8.65 3.08 -29.05
C GLU A 69 7.72 3.40 -30.25
N HIS A 70 6.87 2.47 -30.68
CA HIS A 70 5.86 2.73 -31.73
C HIS A 70 4.53 3.26 -31.18
N LEU A 71 4.39 3.41 -29.87
CA LEU A 71 3.22 4.03 -29.25
C LEU A 71 3.25 5.55 -29.51
N ASP A 72 2.10 6.10 -29.86
CA ASP A 72 1.92 7.54 -30.09
C ASP A 72 1.25 8.18 -28.87
N PHE A 73 1.98 9.03 -28.16
CA PHE A 73 1.49 9.80 -27.02
C PHE A 73 1.30 11.29 -27.33
N VAL A 74 1.20 11.63 -28.62
CA VAL A 74 1.00 12.99 -29.11
C VAL A 74 -0.35 13.11 -29.82
N ASP A 75 -0.65 12.18 -30.74
CA ASP A 75 -1.90 12.17 -31.52
C ASP A 75 -2.82 11.01 -31.11
N PHE A 76 -3.54 11.23 -30.01
CA PHE A 76 -4.49 10.24 -29.47
C PHE A 76 -5.74 10.09 -30.35
N ASP A 77 -6.22 8.85 -30.49
CA ASP A 77 -7.47 8.52 -31.18
C ASP A 77 -8.71 8.85 -30.32
N TRP A 78 -8.98 10.15 -30.17
CA TRP A 78 -10.09 10.68 -29.38
C TRP A 78 -11.47 10.18 -29.83
N ASP A 79 -11.61 9.82 -31.11
CA ASP A 79 -12.86 9.33 -31.68
C ASP A 79 -13.25 7.95 -31.11
N ASN A 80 -12.27 7.17 -30.66
CA ASN A 80 -12.48 5.82 -30.10
C ASN A 80 -12.25 5.75 -28.58
N TYR A 81 -12.06 6.90 -27.90
CA TYR A 81 -11.88 6.93 -26.45
C TYR A 81 -13.14 6.51 -25.69
N ILE A 82 -12.99 5.57 -24.75
CA ILE A 82 -14.05 5.14 -23.84
C ILE A 82 -13.64 5.57 -22.42
N PRO A 83 -14.35 6.53 -21.80
CA PRO A 83 -13.97 7.05 -20.49
C PRO A 83 -14.11 6.00 -19.38
N ARG A 84 -13.13 5.96 -18.48
CA ARG A 84 -13.08 4.99 -17.37
C ARG A 84 -14.18 5.20 -16.32
N HIS A 85 -14.71 6.41 -16.22
CA HIS A 85 -15.82 6.72 -15.32
C HIS A 85 -16.78 7.77 -15.92
N SER A 86 -17.98 7.83 -15.35
CA SER A 86 -18.95 8.87 -15.69
C SER A 86 -18.54 10.21 -15.09
N GLY A 87 -18.66 11.30 -15.84
CA GLY A 87 -18.36 12.64 -15.37
C GLY A 87 -17.57 13.43 -16.40
N TYR A 88 -17.16 14.64 -16.01
CA TYR A 88 -16.15 15.38 -16.76
C TYR A 88 -14.78 14.75 -16.44
N ILE A 89 -14.00 14.47 -17.48
CA ILE A 89 -12.61 14.03 -17.39
C ILE A 89 -11.80 15.11 -18.12
N PRO A 90 -10.86 15.79 -17.46
CA PRO A 90 -9.95 16.71 -18.13
C PRO A 90 -9.12 16.00 -19.22
N ASP A 91 -8.75 16.73 -20.27
CA ASP A 91 -8.01 16.16 -21.41
C ASP A 91 -6.70 15.47 -20.99
N TYR A 92 -5.96 16.03 -20.02
CA TYR A 92 -4.71 15.40 -19.53
C TYR A 92 -4.95 14.02 -18.91
N GLU A 93 -6.02 13.87 -18.11
CA GLU A 93 -6.40 12.61 -17.46
C GLU A 93 -6.89 11.60 -18.51
N ALA A 94 -7.57 12.07 -19.55
CA ALA A 94 -7.97 11.22 -20.67
C ALA A 94 -6.77 10.74 -21.51
N CYS A 95 -5.78 11.62 -21.78
CA CYS A 95 -4.52 11.23 -22.44
C CYS A 95 -3.77 10.16 -21.65
N GLU A 96 -3.65 10.34 -20.33
CA GLU A 96 -3.03 9.38 -19.42
C GLU A 96 -3.73 8.01 -19.51
N TYR A 97 -5.05 7.96 -19.37
CA TYR A 97 -5.81 6.70 -19.48
C TYR A 97 -5.68 6.01 -20.84
N MET A 98 -5.68 6.78 -21.93
CA MET A 98 -5.45 6.24 -23.27
C MET A 98 -4.03 5.69 -23.42
N GLY A 99 -3.04 6.43 -22.90
CA GLY A 99 -1.65 5.99 -22.86
C GLY A 99 -1.50 4.68 -22.08
N GLU A 100 -2.12 4.56 -20.91
CA GLU A 100 -2.08 3.34 -20.10
C GLU A 100 -2.65 2.15 -20.87
N ASP A 101 -3.81 2.32 -21.52
CA ASP A 101 -4.46 1.26 -22.27
C ASP A 101 -3.60 0.78 -23.47
N MET A 102 -2.89 1.70 -24.11
CA MET A 102 -1.92 1.42 -25.17
C MET A 102 -0.74 0.59 -24.66
N VAL A 103 -0.14 0.99 -23.55
CA VAL A 103 0.98 0.28 -22.91
C VAL A 103 0.55 -1.10 -22.43
N ILE A 104 -0.58 -1.20 -21.73
CA ILE A 104 -1.16 -2.47 -21.27
C ILE A 104 -1.34 -3.43 -22.44
N LYS A 105 -1.82 -2.94 -23.59
CA LYS A 105 -2.03 -3.77 -24.78
C LYS A 105 -0.71 -4.36 -25.32
N VAL A 106 0.37 -3.58 -25.32
CA VAL A 106 1.71 -4.07 -25.71
C VAL A 106 2.23 -5.07 -24.69
N LEU A 107 2.18 -4.76 -23.40
CA LEU A 107 2.72 -5.59 -22.33
C LEU A 107 1.92 -6.86 -22.04
N LYS A 108 0.66 -6.93 -22.48
CA LYS A 108 -0.21 -8.09 -22.28
C LYS A 108 0.37 -9.36 -22.91
N ILE A 109 0.89 -9.29 -24.13
CA ILE A 109 1.44 -10.44 -24.84
C ILE A 109 2.64 -11.05 -24.11
N PRO A 110 3.72 -10.30 -23.82
CA PRO A 110 4.85 -10.85 -23.06
C PRO A 110 4.41 -11.26 -21.65
N GLY A 111 3.47 -10.55 -21.01
CA GLY A 111 2.94 -10.95 -19.71
C GLY A 111 2.24 -12.31 -19.71
N GLU A 112 1.41 -12.59 -20.71
CA GLU A 112 0.78 -13.91 -20.88
C GLU A 112 1.82 -15.01 -21.17
N GLN A 113 2.86 -14.69 -21.97
CA GLN A 113 3.94 -15.62 -22.27
C GLN A 113 4.77 -15.98 -21.02
N ILE A 114 5.11 -14.99 -20.20
CA ILE A 114 5.81 -15.19 -18.92
C ILE A 114 5.06 -16.19 -18.04
N LEU A 115 3.77 -15.94 -17.82
CA LEU A 115 2.94 -16.79 -16.98
C LEU A 115 2.82 -18.20 -17.56
N ASN A 116 2.68 -18.31 -18.89
CA ASN A 116 2.63 -19.61 -19.56
C ASN A 116 3.95 -20.39 -19.40
N TYR A 117 5.10 -19.72 -19.56
CA TYR A 117 6.41 -20.35 -19.33
C TYR A 117 6.54 -20.87 -17.90
N ILE A 118 6.21 -20.04 -16.90
CA ILE A 118 6.27 -20.43 -15.48
C ILE A 118 5.37 -21.64 -15.22
N ARG A 119 4.10 -21.64 -15.66
CA ARG A 119 3.16 -22.77 -15.48
C ARG A 119 3.61 -24.06 -16.13
N GLN A 120 4.40 -23.98 -17.20
CA GLN A 120 4.96 -25.14 -17.90
C GLN A 120 6.24 -25.67 -17.24
N GLY A 121 6.77 -25.02 -16.20
CA GLY A 121 8.07 -25.38 -15.62
C GLY A 121 9.27 -24.77 -16.36
N LYS A 122 9.04 -23.87 -17.31
CA LYS A 122 10.07 -23.13 -18.07
C LYS A 122 10.39 -21.81 -17.38
N ILE A 123 10.78 -21.91 -16.11
CA ILE A 123 10.93 -20.72 -15.26
C ILE A 123 12.04 -19.81 -15.74
N ILE A 124 13.14 -20.34 -16.27
CA ILE A 124 14.24 -19.49 -16.76
C ILE A 124 13.75 -18.63 -17.92
N GLU A 125 13.03 -19.20 -18.88
CA GLU A 125 12.48 -18.46 -20.01
C GLU A 125 11.51 -17.37 -19.55
N GLY A 126 10.64 -17.69 -18.58
CA GLY A 126 9.75 -16.71 -17.97
C GLY A 126 10.50 -15.60 -17.24
N ALA A 127 11.52 -15.94 -16.45
CA ALA A 127 12.34 -15.00 -15.68
C ALA A 127 13.23 -14.12 -16.57
N THR A 128 13.79 -14.68 -17.64
CA THR A 128 14.55 -13.92 -18.64
C THR A 128 13.65 -12.99 -19.44
N LEU A 129 12.42 -13.42 -19.80
CA LEU A 129 11.45 -12.55 -20.45
C LEU A 129 10.95 -11.43 -19.51
N LEU A 130 10.78 -11.71 -18.21
CA LEU A 130 10.51 -10.69 -17.19
C LEU A 130 11.60 -9.61 -17.18
N ALA A 131 12.87 -10.03 -17.17
CA ALA A 131 13.99 -9.09 -17.19
C ALA A 131 14.08 -8.31 -18.51
N ALA A 132 13.74 -8.95 -19.63
CA ALA A 132 13.71 -8.29 -20.94
C ALA A 132 12.59 -7.23 -21.04
N VAL A 133 11.42 -7.50 -20.45
CA VAL A 133 10.34 -6.51 -20.34
C VAL A 133 10.79 -5.32 -19.48
N TYR A 134 11.37 -5.59 -18.30
CA TYR A 134 11.88 -4.54 -17.43
C TYR A 134 12.83 -3.59 -18.19
N GLN A 135 13.88 -4.13 -18.83
CA GLN A 135 14.85 -3.30 -19.53
C GLN A 135 14.24 -2.58 -20.75
N ALA A 136 13.24 -3.19 -21.41
CA ALA A 136 12.53 -2.51 -22.48
C ALA A 136 11.68 -1.33 -21.96
N CYS A 137 11.11 -1.43 -20.75
CA CYS A 137 10.39 -0.32 -20.11
C CYS A 137 11.34 0.80 -19.66
N THR A 138 12.52 0.49 -19.15
CA THR A 138 13.49 1.50 -18.67
C THR A 138 14.31 2.15 -19.79
N GLU A 139 14.50 1.48 -20.92
CA GLU A 139 15.22 2.04 -22.08
C GLU A 139 14.33 2.79 -23.07
N VAL A 140 13.01 2.76 -22.90
CA VAL A 140 12.10 3.43 -23.83
C VAL A 140 12.30 4.95 -23.77
N TYR A 141 12.29 5.60 -24.93
CA TYR A 141 12.46 7.04 -25.03
C TYR A 141 11.44 7.66 -25.98
N TYR A 142 10.81 8.74 -25.54
CA TYR A 142 9.90 9.55 -26.34
C TYR A 142 10.39 10.99 -26.34
N GLU A 143 10.51 11.61 -27.52
CA GLU A 143 10.84 13.03 -27.63
C GLU A 143 9.69 13.91 -27.13
N GLU A 144 8.45 13.51 -27.41
CA GLU A 144 7.23 14.15 -26.93
C GLU A 144 6.31 13.10 -26.30
N ASN A 145 5.80 13.39 -25.11
CA ASN A 145 4.86 12.54 -24.39
C ASN A 145 3.86 13.42 -23.63
N TYR A 146 2.57 13.31 -23.98
CA TYR A 146 1.50 14.02 -23.27
C TYR A 146 0.72 13.13 -22.30
N ALA A 147 1.01 11.84 -22.23
CA ALA A 147 0.36 10.92 -21.30
C ALA A 147 1.07 10.83 -19.94
N PHE A 148 2.40 10.78 -19.93
CA PHE A 148 3.17 10.48 -18.71
C PHE A 148 4.31 11.47 -18.47
N GLU A 149 4.49 11.87 -17.21
CA GLU A 149 5.66 12.65 -16.79
C GLU A 149 6.92 11.77 -16.75
N ASP A 150 6.78 10.54 -16.25
CA ASP A 150 7.85 9.53 -16.18
C ASP A 150 7.38 8.22 -16.84
N PRO A 151 7.69 7.98 -18.12
CA PRO A 151 7.29 6.77 -18.82
C PRO A 151 7.88 5.50 -18.20
N GLU A 152 9.09 5.57 -17.65
CA GLU A 152 9.77 4.41 -17.07
C GLU A 152 9.00 3.92 -15.85
N GLU A 153 8.72 4.82 -14.90
CA GLU A 153 7.99 4.49 -13.68
C GLU A 153 6.60 3.95 -14.02
N GLU A 154 5.86 4.65 -14.90
CA GLU A 154 4.50 4.27 -15.27
C GLU A 154 4.44 2.90 -15.95
N PHE A 155 5.36 2.60 -16.87
CA PHE A 155 5.33 1.32 -17.59
C PHE A 155 5.63 0.16 -16.64
N LEU A 156 6.53 0.36 -15.69
CA LEU A 156 6.83 -0.63 -14.65
C LEU A 156 5.64 -0.82 -13.70
N GLN A 157 4.94 0.25 -13.32
CA GLN A 157 3.72 0.17 -12.50
C GLN A 157 2.62 -0.62 -13.24
N LEU A 158 2.41 -0.34 -14.54
CA LEU A 158 1.45 -1.07 -15.37
C LEU A 158 1.82 -2.56 -15.55
N PHE A 159 3.11 -2.89 -15.52
CA PHE A 159 3.60 -4.27 -15.58
C PHE A 159 3.55 -5.01 -14.24
N GLN A 160 3.58 -4.29 -13.12
CA GLN A 160 3.65 -4.84 -11.76
C GLN A 160 2.63 -5.95 -11.46
N PRO A 161 1.34 -5.87 -11.89
CA PRO A 161 0.37 -6.95 -11.65
C PRO A 161 0.79 -8.29 -12.27
N THR A 162 1.47 -8.26 -13.41
CA THR A 162 2.01 -9.45 -14.08
C THR A 162 3.20 -9.99 -13.31
N TYR A 163 4.13 -9.11 -12.90
CA TYR A 163 5.29 -9.47 -12.08
C TYR A 163 4.87 -10.16 -10.78
N ASP A 164 3.93 -9.58 -10.02
CA ASP A 164 3.40 -10.14 -8.79
C ASP A 164 2.73 -11.50 -9.00
N LYS A 165 2.02 -11.66 -10.12
CA LYS A 165 1.38 -12.94 -10.48
C LYS A 165 2.42 -14.00 -10.82
N ALA A 166 3.48 -13.63 -11.54
CA ALA A 166 4.60 -14.51 -11.82
C ALA A 166 5.29 -14.98 -10.52
N LEU A 167 5.56 -14.07 -9.58
CA LEU A 167 6.16 -14.42 -8.28
C LEU A 167 5.32 -15.42 -7.49
N ARG A 168 4.00 -15.28 -7.49
CA ARG A 168 3.09 -16.24 -6.84
C ARG A 168 3.12 -17.61 -7.51
N GLU A 169 3.18 -17.65 -8.84
CA GLU A 169 3.16 -18.90 -9.60
C GLU A 169 4.50 -19.65 -9.51
N ILE A 170 5.65 -18.96 -9.46
CA ILE A 170 6.98 -19.58 -9.32
C ILE A 170 7.06 -20.48 -8.08
N LYS A 171 6.46 -20.07 -6.95
CA LYS A 171 6.43 -20.85 -5.71
C LYS A 171 5.74 -22.21 -5.83
N SER A 172 4.92 -22.41 -6.87
CA SER A 172 4.15 -23.64 -7.09
C SER A 172 4.82 -24.63 -8.06
N VAL A 173 5.97 -24.27 -8.62
CA VAL A 173 6.59 -24.98 -9.73
C VAL A 173 7.91 -25.62 -9.27
N ILE A 174 8.19 -26.83 -9.74
CA ILE A 174 9.43 -27.54 -9.42
C ILE A 174 10.50 -27.21 -10.47
N ILE A 175 11.62 -26.62 -10.04
CA ILE A 175 12.77 -26.27 -10.88
C ILE A 175 14.02 -27.06 -10.51
N SER A 176 14.99 -27.17 -11.43
CA SER A 176 16.31 -27.72 -11.12
C SER A 176 17.28 -26.61 -10.65
N ASP A 177 18.14 -26.94 -9.68
CA ASP A 177 19.13 -25.99 -9.15
C ASP A 177 20.05 -25.44 -10.25
N GLU A 178 20.39 -26.27 -11.24
CA GLU A 178 21.27 -25.87 -12.35
C GLU A 178 20.64 -24.77 -13.21
N GLN A 179 19.34 -24.91 -13.49
CA GLN A 179 18.60 -23.91 -14.25
C GLN A 179 18.55 -22.55 -13.53
N ILE A 180 18.31 -22.57 -12.21
CA ILE A 180 18.33 -21.35 -11.38
C ILE A 180 19.68 -20.65 -11.49
N LEU A 181 20.79 -21.40 -11.41
CA LEU A 181 22.13 -20.82 -11.42
C LEU A 181 22.50 -20.24 -12.78
N VAL A 182 22.11 -20.90 -13.87
CA VAL A 182 22.33 -20.38 -15.22
C VAL A 182 21.56 -19.07 -15.42
N PHE A 183 20.34 -18.97 -14.90
CA PHE A 183 19.59 -17.71 -14.88
C PHE A 183 20.31 -16.62 -14.08
N PHE A 184 20.74 -16.90 -12.84
CA PHE A 184 21.46 -15.92 -12.01
C PHE A 184 22.74 -15.44 -12.66
N GLU A 185 23.54 -16.35 -13.23
CA GLU A 185 24.75 -15.96 -13.97
C GLU A 185 24.42 -15.10 -15.20
N THR A 186 23.30 -15.35 -15.85
CA THR A 186 22.86 -14.56 -17.02
C THR A 186 22.44 -13.16 -16.58
N LEU A 187 21.56 -13.06 -15.59
CA LEU A 187 21.08 -11.79 -15.03
C LEU A 187 22.25 -10.95 -14.50
N PHE A 188 23.16 -11.54 -13.73
CA PHE A 188 24.31 -10.83 -13.18
C PHE A 188 25.38 -10.49 -14.20
N THR A 189 25.39 -11.13 -15.37
CA THR A 189 26.26 -10.67 -16.47
C THR A 189 25.74 -9.38 -17.10
N GLN A 190 24.42 -9.21 -17.09
CA GLN A 190 23.78 -7.97 -17.48
C GLN A 190 23.82 -6.90 -16.37
N TYR A 191 24.36 -7.23 -15.19
CA TYR A 191 24.46 -6.30 -14.06
C TYR A 191 25.25 -5.02 -14.36
N GLU A 192 26.27 -5.08 -15.23
CA GLU A 192 26.94 -3.86 -15.71
C GLU A 192 25.96 -2.91 -16.44
N GLY A 193 24.82 -3.41 -16.94
CA GLY A 193 23.73 -2.63 -17.53
C GLY A 193 22.56 -2.34 -16.59
N PHE A 194 22.41 -3.03 -15.45
CA PHE A 194 21.31 -2.80 -14.50
C PHE A 194 21.71 -1.88 -13.33
N GLY A 195 22.94 -1.97 -12.80
CA GLY A 195 23.34 -1.16 -11.65
C GLY A 195 22.39 -1.33 -10.44
N GLU A 196 21.83 -0.23 -9.93
CA GLU A 196 20.91 -0.22 -8.79
C GLU A 196 19.55 -0.89 -9.09
N ASP A 197 19.17 -1.00 -10.37
CA ASP A 197 17.93 -1.61 -10.84
C ASP A 197 17.79 -3.08 -10.50
N LEU A 198 18.90 -3.75 -10.14
CA LEU A 198 18.86 -5.14 -9.72
C LEU A 198 17.92 -5.36 -8.52
N LYS A 199 17.69 -4.31 -7.71
CA LYS A 199 16.72 -4.31 -6.61
C LYS A 199 15.29 -4.65 -7.08
N TYR A 200 14.90 -4.30 -8.30
CA TYR A 200 13.61 -4.69 -8.89
C TYR A 200 13.42 -6.21 -8.90
N PHE A 201 14.50 -6.95 -9.17
CA PHE A 201 14.48 -8.42 -9.24
C PHE A 201 14.66 -9.11 -7.90
N GLU A 202 14.84 -8.39 -6.79
CA GLU A 202 15.15 -8.98 -5.49
C GLU A 202 14.12 -10.03 -5.07
N SER A 203 12.83 -9.72 -5.20
CA SER A 203 11.73 -10.64 -4.88
C SER A 203 11.70 -11.88 -5.78
N LEU A 204 12.06 -11.72 -7.06
CA LEU A 204 12.19 -12.84 -7.99
C LEU A 204 13.34 -13.75 -7.57
N LEU A 205 14.51 -13.19 -7.28
CA LEU A 205 15.68 -13.93 -6.82
C LEU A 205 15.35 -14.72 -5.54
N MET A 206 14.75 -14.05 -4.55
CA MET A 206 14.29 -14.68 -3.31
C MET A 206 13.33 -15.86 -3.55
N SER A 207 12.41 -15.74 -4.52
CA SER A 207 11.44 -16.79 -4.85
C SER A 207 12.06 -18.06 -5.46
N LEU A 208 13.22 -17.92 -6.10
CA LEU A 208 13.95 -19.00 -6.75
C LEU A 208 14.89 -19.75 -5.79
N ILE A 209 15.26 -19.14 -4.66
CA ILE A 209 16.18 -19.74 -3.69
C ILE A 209 15.39 -20.42 -2.58
N GLN A 210 15.29 -21.75 -2.67
CA GLN A 210 14.43 -22.54 -1.77
C GLN A 210 15.21 -23.40 -0.76
N ASP A 211 16.52 -23.54 -0.93
CA ASP A 211 17.34 -24.38 -0.07
C ASP A 211 18.75 -23.83 0.16
N GLU A 212 19.41 -24.40 1.17
CA GLU A 212 20.78 -24.10 1.60
C GLU A 212 21.81 -24.24 0.45
N LYS A 213 21.65 -25.26 -0.41
CA LYS A 213 22.61 -25.54 -1.49
C LYS A 213 22.59 -24.44 -2.55
N ILE A 214 21.41 -23.99 -2.96
CA ILE A 214 21.27 -22.86 -3.90
C ILE A 214 21.74 -21.58 -3.21
N ALA A 215 21.42 -21.37 -1.92
CA ALA A 215 21.85 -20.19 -1.18
C ALA A 215 23.39 -20.02 -1.17
N PHE A 216 24.15 -21.08 -0.85
CA PHE A 216 25.62 -21.06 -0.91
C PHE A 216 26.16 -20.71 -2.29
N LYS A 217 25.53 -21.21 -3.35
CA LYS A 217 25.97 -20.92 -4.71
C LYS A 217 25.62 -19.51 -5.12
N MET A 218 24.47 -18.99 -4.70
CA MET A 218 24.06 -17.61 -4.94
C MET A 218 25.02 -16.63 -4.25
N GLN A 219 25.39 -16.88 -2.99
CA GLN A 219 26.37 -16.05 -2.29
C GLN A 219 27.69 -15.95 -3.07
N LYS A 220 28.20 -17.08 -3.58
CA LYS A 220 29.41 -17.09 -4.43
C LYS A 220 29.23 -16.32 -5.73
N LEU A 221 28.03 -16.28 -6.29
CA LEU A 221 27.73 -15.48 -7.48
C LEU A 221 27.74 -13.99 -7.15
N LEU A 222 27.10 -13.57 -6.04
CA LEU A 222 27.15 -12.18 -5.58
C LEU A 222 28.60 -11.71 -5.39
N GLU A 223 29.44 -12.53 -4.72
CA GLU A 223 30.88 -12.26 -4.54
C GLU A 223 31.64 -12.17 -5.88
N LYS A 224 31.40 -13.12 -6.80
CA LYS A 224 32.05 -13.18 -8.12
C LYS A 224 31.75 -11.94 -8.95
N TYR A 225 30.51 -11.47 -8.93
CA TYR A 225 30.05 -10.29 -9.67
C TYR A 225 30.20 -8.98 -8.86
N LYS A 226 30.71 -9.05 -7.63
CA LYS A 226 30.92 -7.90 -6.73
C LYS A 226 29.65 -7.06 -6.52
N ILE A 227 28.50 -7.73 -6.39
CA ILE A 227 27.24 -7.09 -6.08
C ILE A 227 27.25 -6.75 -4.58
N ASP A 228 27.06 -5.48 -4.23
CA ASP A 228 27.04 -5.04 -2.83
C ASP A 228 25.78 -5.57 -2.13
N GLU A 229 25.94 -5.92 -0.85
CA GLU A 229 24.84 -6.34 0.01
C GLU A 229 23.76 -5.25 0.17
N GLU A 230 24.12 -3.98 0.02
CA GLU A 230 23.17 -2.84 0.08
C GLU A 230 22.15 -2.84 -1.07
N ILE A 231 22.51 -3.40 -2.22
CA ILE A 231 21.63 -3.44 -3.40
C ILE A 231 20.54 -4.50 -3.22
N LEU A 232 20.89 -5.63 -2.60
CA LEU A 232 20.01 -6.77 -2.39
C LEU A 232 19.96 -7.20 -0.91
N PRO A 233 19.50 -6.33 0.00
CA PRO A 233 19.55 -6.58 1.44
C PRO A 233 18.58 -7.69 1.89
N LYS A 234 17.37 -7.77 1.33
CA LYS A 234 16.41 -8.83 1.66
C LYS A 234 16.88 -10.19 1.18
N LEU A 235 17.46 -10.23 -0.01
CA LEU A 235 18.05 -11.45 -0.55
C LEU A 235 19.20 -11.91 0.33
N THR A 236 20.15 -11.02 0.63
CA THR A 236 21.33 -11.34 1.44
C THR A 236 20.93 -11.88 2.81
N LEU A 237 19.94 -11.26 3.45
CA LEU A 237 19.37 -11.74 4.70
C LEU A 237 18.79 -13.17 4.57
N GLN A 238 18.00 -13.45 3.53
CA GLN A 238 17.44 -14.79 3.28
C GLN A 238 18.54 -15.83 3.02
N LEU A 239 19.64 -15.45 2.34
CA LEU A 239 20.78 -16.36 2.15
C LEU A 239 21.36 -16.76 3.50
N TYR A 240 21.65 -15.80 4.39
CA TYR A 240 22.17 -16.10 5.71
C TYR A 240 21.23 -16.97 6.55
N GLU A 241 19.92 -16.75 6.44
CA GLU A 241 18.90 -17.57 7.10
C GLU A 241 18.93 -19.03 6.60
N LEU A 242 18.93 -19.23 5.27
CA LEU A 242 18.96 -20.56 4.67
C LEU A 242 20.25 -21.32 4.93
N MET A 243 21.37 -20.62 5.09
CA MET A 243 22.67 -21.21 5.43
C MET A 243 22.86 -21.42 6.94
N GLY A 244 21.92 -20.98 7.78
CA GLY A 244 22.04 -21.04 9.23
C GLY A 244 23.14 -20.14 9.81
N GLU A 245 23.55 -19.09 9.09
CA GLU A 245 24.62 -18.16 9.49
C GLU A 245 24.08 -17.04 10.39
N GLN A 246 23.59 -17.42 11.58
CA GLN A 246 22.88 -16.50 12.49
C GLN A 246 23.64 -15.19 12.79
N ASN A 247 24.96 -15.26 13.02
CA ASN A 247 25.73 -14.04 13.33
C ASN A 247 25.76 -13.07 12.14
N LYS A 248 25.96 -13.58 10.93
CA LYS A 248 25.95 -12.74 9.72
C LYS A 248 24.56 -12.19 9.43
N TRP A 249 23.52 -12.99 9.69
CA TRP A 249 22.13 -12.53 9.61
C TRP A 249 21.89 -11.33 10.52
N ILE A 250 22.31 -11.39 11.78
CA ILE A 250 22.17 -10.30 12.76
C ILE A 250 22.98 -9.08 12.33
N ASP A 251 24.24 -9.25 11.97
CA ASP A 251 25.12 -8.15 11.54
C ASP A 251 24.54 -7.42 10.33
N HIS A 252 24.07 -8.16 9.33
CA HIS A 252 23.46 -7.62 8.12
C HIS A 252 22.13 -6.91 8.43
N ALA A 253 21.25 -7.51 9.22
CA ALA A 253 19.99 -6.89 9.62
C ALA A 253 20.22 -5.56 10.38
N ASN A 254 21.15 -5.54 11.35
CA ASN A 254 21.51 -4.31 12.09
C ASN A 254 22.09 -3.20 11.18
N LYS A 255 22.78 -3.59 10.10
CA LYS A 255 23.36 -2.63 9.15
C LYS A 255 22.28 -1.96 8.30
N TYR A 256 21.31 -2.74 7.79
CA TYR A 256 20.40 -2.28 6.73
C TYR A 256 18.95 -2.05 7.14
N PHE A 257 18.56 -2.34 8.39
CA PHE A 257 17.16 -2.16 8.82
C PHE A 257 16.63 -0.72 8.68
N ARG A 258 17.51 0.28 8.65
CA ARG A 258 17.13 1.70 8.49
C ARG A 258 16.67 2.07 7.08
N GLN A 259 17.02 1.25 6.10
CA GLN A 259 16.73 1.48 4.68
C GLN A 259 15.65 0.52 4.16
N ASN A 260 15.29 -0.51 4.93
CA ASN A 260 14.38 -1.55 4.50
C ASN A 260 13.41 -1.98 5.61
N GLU A 261 12.12 -1.70 5.40
CA GLU A 261 11.02 -1.98 6.32
C GLU A 261 10.94 -3.47 6.70
N GLU A 262 11.09 -4.38 5.74
CA GLU A 262 10.98 -5.82 6.01
C GLU A 262 12.13 -6.32 6.89
N LEU A 263 13.34 -5.78 6.71
CA LEU A 263 14.47 -6.07 7.58
C LEU A 263 14.24 -5.52 8.99
N ALA A 264 13.68 -4.31 9.10
CA ALA A 264 13.30 -3.70 10.36
C ALA A 264 12.32 -4.57 11.14
N GLU A 265 11.28 -5.07 10.47
CA GLU A 265 10.30 -5.99 11.06
C GLU A 265 10.95 -7.29 11.53
N LYS A 266 11.75 -7.94 10.67
CA LYS A 266 12.45 -9.19 11.01
C LYS A 266 13.40 -9.02 12.19
N LEU A 267 14.15 -7.92 12.23
CA LEU A 267 15.08 -7.63 13.32
C LEU A 267 14.34 -7.35 14.64
N MET A 268 13.24 -6.61 14.60
CA MET A 268 12.39 -6.41 15.79
C MET A 268 11.84 -7.73 16.31
N ASN A 269 11.26 -8.56 15.44
CA ASN A 269 10.75 -9.88 15.82
C ASN A 269 11.83 -10.75 16.44
N TYR A 270 13.04 -10.74 15.87
CA TYR A 270 14.18 -11.48 16.40
C TYR A 270 14.56 -11.05 17.82
N TYR A 271 14.76 -9.74 18.05
CA TYR A 271 15.13 -9.25 19.38
C TYR A 271 13.98 -9.37 20.38
N LEU A 272 12.73 -9.27 19.94
CA LEU A 272 11.58 -9.45 20.81
C LEU A 272 11.61 -10.81 21.53
N GLU A 273 12.06 -11.86 20.84
CA GLU A 273 12.14 -13.22 21.37
C GLU A 273 13.38 -13.47 22.26
N ILE A 274 14.50 -12.80 21.96
CA ILE A 274 15.82 -13.18 22.49
C ILE A 274 16.42 -12.13 23.42
N ASP A 275 16.25 -10.84 23.13
CA ASP A 275 16.85 -9.75 23.88
C ASP A 275 15.91 -8.53 23.92
N ARG A 276 15.15 -8.44 25.02
CA ARG A 276 14.19 -7.34 25.24
C ARG A 276 14.85 -5.97 25.23
N LYS A 277 16.11 -5.86 25.66
CA LYS A 277 16.81 -4.56 25.68
C LYS A 277 17.11 -4.11 24.25
N GLN A 278 17.68 -5.00 23.43
CA GLN A 278 17.96 -4.70 22.03
C GLN A 278 16.69 -4.44 21.22
N PHE A 279 15.60 -5.15 21.54
CA PHE A 279 14.29 -4.86 20.97
C PHE A 279 13.89 -3.41 21.20
N LEU A 280 14.00 -2.89 22.43
CA LEU A 280 13.59 -1.52 22.75
C LEU A 280 14.48 -0.46 22.09
N GLU A 281 15.79 -0.70 22.03
CA GLU A 281 16.73 0.19 21.33
C GLU A 281 16.38 0.26 19.83
N THR A 282 16.19 -0.91 19.20
CA THR A 282 15.84 -1.04 17.78
C THR A 282 14.45 -0.47 17.48
N ALA A 283 13.45 -0.75 18.32
CA ALA A 283 12.09 -0.26 18.20
C ALA A 283 12.01 1.27 18.29
N THR A 284 12.78 1.89 19.19
CA THR A 284 12.83 3.36 19.33
C THR A 284 13.36 4.02 18.05
N GLU A 285 14.39 3.41 17.47
CA GLU A 285 14.99 3.91 16.24
C GLU A 285 14.05 3.72 15.03
N ILE A 286 13.47 2.52 14.87
CA ILE A 286 12.50 2.20 13.84
C ILE A 286 11.27 3.12 13.93
N PHE A 287 10.76 3.36 15.14
CA PHE A 287 9.66 4.30 15.35
C PHE A 287 9.97 5.71 14.85
N SER A 288 11.25 6.11 14.84
CA SER A 288 11.66 7.42 14.32
C SER A 288 11.83 7.42 12.80
N ILE A 289 12.32 6.31 12.23
CA ILE A 289 12.64 6.19 10.80
C ILE A 289 11.40 5.91 9.94
N TYR A 290 10.46 5.11 10.46
CA TYR A 290 9.26 4.66 9.75
C TYR A 290 7.98 5.14 10.45
N PRO A 291 7.57 6.41 10.26
CA PRO A 291 6.35 6.94 10.86
C PRO A 291 5.12 6.14 10.43
N HIS A 292 4.25 5.80 11.40
CA HIS A 292 2.95 5.13 11.18
C HIS A 292 3.02 3.66 10.74
N THR A 293 4.14 3.21 10.19
CA THR A 293 4.32 1.83 9.71
C THR A 293 4.22 0.80 10.82
N PHE A 294 5.00 0.97 11.90
CA PHE A 294 5.13 -0.02 12.97
C PHE A 294 4.38 0.34 14.26
N ASP A 295 3.65 1.46 14.27
CA ASP A 295 3.06 2.01 15.49
C ASP A 295 2.16 0.97 16.20
N ARG A 296 1.29 0.26 15.44
CA ARG A 296 0.40 -0.77 16.01
C ARG A 296 1.16 -1.99 16.53
N TYR A 297 2.11 -2.48 15.73
CA TYR A 297 2.98 -3.58 16.14
C TYR A 297 3.72 -3.26 17.45
N LEU A 298 4.26 -2.05 17.57
CA LEU A 298 4.92 -1.60 18.79
C LEU A 298 3.93 -1.51 19.95
N LEU A 299 2.75 -0.93 19.74
CA LEU A 299 1.73 -0.83 20.80
C LEU A 299 1.31 -2.19 21.36
N GLU A 300 1.25 -3.22 20.53
CA GLU A 300 0.89 -4.59 20.90
C GLU A 300 2.01 -5.34 21.64
N ASN A 301 3.26 -4.99 21.35
CA ASN A 301 4.43 -5.70 21.88
C ASN A 301 5.17 -4.97 23.00
N LEU A 302 4.78 -3.73 23.31
CA LEU A 302 5.31 -2.94 24.43
C LEU A 302 4.56 -3.21 25.74
N ASN A 303 5.30 -3.23 26.85
CA ASN A 303 4.74 -3.38 28.20
C ASN A 303 4.55 -2.00 28.84
N LEU A 304 3.30 -1.70 29.22
CA LEU A 304 2.94 -0.41 29.80
C LEU A 304 3.73 -0.06 31.07
N GLU A 305 4.03 -1.04 31.93
CA GLU A 305 4.67 -0.82 33.22
C GLU A 305 6.18 -0.59 33.08
N SER A 306 6.86 -1.39 32.26
CA SER A 306 8.32 -1.32 32.13
C SER A 306 8.82 -0.38 31.03
N GLU A 307 7.98 -0.04 30.05
CA GLU A 307 8.38 0.68 28.82
C GLU A 307 7.52 1.91 28.55
N LEU A 308 7.00 2.51 29.63
CA LEU A 308 6.07 3.64 29.60
C LEU A 308 6.48 4.78 28.64
N PRO A 309 7.76 5.23 28.57
CA PRO A 309 8.13 6.33 27.68
C PRO A 309 7.84 6.04 26.20
N LEU A 310 8.29 4.89 25.69
CA LEU A 310 8.09 4.51 24.30
C LEU A 310 6.62 4.17 24.04
N PHE A 311 5.98 3.43 24.95
CA PHE A 311 4.55 3.10 24.86
C PHE A 311 3.70 4.36 24.69
N LYS A 312 3.98 5.38 25.50
CA LYS A 312 3.28 6.66 25.47
C LYS A 312 3.54 7.43 24.18
N MET A 313 4.77 7.43 23.67
CA MET A 313 5.11 8.07 22.39
C MET A 313 4.35 7.42 21.22
N VAL A 314 4.35 6.08 21.18
CA VAL A 314 3.62 5.30 20.16
C VAL A 314 2.13 5.59 20.23
N LEU A 315 1.53 5.47 21.43
CA LEU A 315 0.11 5.70 21.62
C LEU A 315 -0.30 7.15 21.29
N ARG A 316 0.52 8.13 21.63
CA ARG A 316 0.33 9.54 21.24
C ARG A 316 0.30 9.71 19.72
N ARG A 317 1.24 9.11 18.99
CA ARG A 317 1.29 9.20 17.52
C ARG A 317 0.06 8.55 16.87
N ILE A 318 -0.32 7.35 17.31
CA ILE A 318 -1.54 6.68 16.83
C ILE A 318 -2.77 7.54 17.09
N THR A 319 -2.88 8.12 18.29
CA THR A 319 -4.02 8.99 18.65
C THR A 319 -4.11 10.21 17.72
N LEU A 320 -2.99 10.84 17.37
CA LEU A 320 -2.96 11.99 16.46
C LEU A 320 -3.26 11.61 15.00
N TYR A 321 -2.75 10.46 14.56
CA TYR A 321 -2.89 9.99 13.19
C TYR A 321 -4.30 9.45 12.90
N GLU A 322 -4.78 8.53 13.74
CA GLU A 322 -6.08 7.85 13.55
C GLU A 322 -7.26 8.71 14.05
N ARG A 323 -7.01 9.69 14.93
CA ARG A 323 -8.04 10.57 15.54
C ARG A 323 -9.17 9.80 16.21
N ASP A 324 -8.84 8.64 16.78
CA ASP A 324 -9.79 7.80 17.52
C ASP A 324 -9.72 8.10 19.02
N ILE A 325 -10.88 8.45 19.58
CA ILE A 325 -11.04 8.77 21.00
C ILE A 325 -10.70 7.57 21.90
N GLN A 326 -10.78 6.34 21.40
CA GLN A 326 -10.42 5.15 22.16
C GLN A 326 -8.94 5.12 22.55
N TYR A 327 -8.05 5.55 21.65
CA TYR A 327 -6.63 5.68 21.99
C TYR A 327 -6.39 6.83 22.96
N TYR A 328 -7.14 7.93 22.82
CA TYR A 328 -7.07 9.02 23.80
C TYR A 328 -7.48 8.58 25.20
N TYR A 329 -8.53 7.77 25.37
CA TYR A 329 -8.91 7.25 26.69
C TYR A 329 -7.76 6.49 27.36
N ARG A 330 -7.02 5.68 26.58
CA ARG A 330 -5.84 4.97 27.08
C ARG A 330 -4.68 5.92 27.40
N LEU A 331 -4.48 6.93 26.57
CA LEU A 331 -3.38 7.90 26.69
C LEU A 331 -3.60 8.89 27.84
N ARG A 332 -4.87 9.24 28.09
CA ARG A 332 -5.31 10.23 29.08
C ARG A 332 -4.73 9.95 30.46
N ASP A 333 -4.76 8.69 30.86
CA ASP A 333 -4.35 8.27 32.20
C ASP A 333 -2.82 8.19 32.33
N LEU A 334 -2.09 8.34 31.22
CA LEU A 334 -0.62 8.33 31.15
C LEU A 334 0.00 9.72 31.09
N PHE A 335 -0.80 10.76 30.83
CA PHE A 335 -0.33 12.15 30.76
C PHE A 335 -0.38 12.84 32.13
N SER A 336 0.68 13.59 32.43
CA SER A 336 0.62 14.68 33.41
C SER A 336 -0.28 15.81 32.89
N PRO A 337 -0.78 16.69 33.76
CA PRO A 337 -1.55 17.86 33.34
C PRO A 337 -0.83 18.72 32.30
N GLU A 338 0.48 18.92 32.45
CA GLU A 338 1.30 19.72 31.52
C GLU A 338 1.41 19.04 30.15
N GLU A 339 1.58 17.72 30.12
CA GLU A 339 1.65 16.96 28.87
C GLU A 339 0.33 16.93 28.13
N LYS A 340 -0.81 16.89 28.85
CA LYS A 340 -2.14 17.05 28.24
C LYS A 340 -2.26 18.39 27.52
N GLU A 341 -1.83 19.48 28.16
CA GLU A 341 -1.88 20.82 27.55
C GLU A 341 -0.97 20.95 26.33
N LEU A 342 0.19 20.29 26.32
CA LEU A 342 1.05 20.22 25.13
C LEU A 342 0.39 19.41 24.02
N PHE A 343 -0.16 18.24 24.36
CA PHE A 343 -0.85 17.37 23.42
C PHE A 343 -2.02 18.06 22.72
N TYR A 344 -2.84 18.83 23.46
CA TYR A 344 -3.97 19.57 22.87
C TYR A 344 -3.54 20.57 21.80
N LYS A 345 -2.34 21.16 21.94
CA LYS A 345 -1.81 22.14 20.96
C LYS A 345 -1.32 21.49 19.67
N GLU A 346 -1.09 20.18 19.67
CA GLU A 346 -0.65 19.42 18.49
C GLU A 346 -1.83 18.96 17.62
N ILE A 347 -3.03 18.97 18.18
CA ILE A 347 -4.24 18.56 17.49
C ILE A 347 -4.72 19.72 16.62
N TRP A 348 -4.62 19.54 15.31
CA TRP A 348 -5.12 20.49 14.32
C TRP A 348 -6.59 20.22 13.95
N ASP A 349 -7.07 19.00 14.17
CA ASP A 349 -8.46 18.62 13.92
C ASP A 349 -9.36 19.09 15.07
N ASN A 350 -10.13 20.15 14.81
CA ASN A 350 -10.98 20.76 15.82
C ASN A 350 -12.10 19.83 16.31
N VAL A 351 -12.64 18.94 15.46
CA VAL A 351 -13.70 18.02 15.86
C VAL A 351 -13.16 17.00 16.85
N PHE A 352 -12.00 16.42 16.55
CA PHE A 352 -11.32 15.51 17.44
C PHE A 352 -10.93 16.18 18.77
N LEU A 353 -10.42 17.42 18.71
CA LEU A 353 -10.12 18.19 19.92
C LEU A 353 -11.37 18.46 20.77
N VAL A 354 -12.51 18.74 20.15
CA VAL A 354 -13.80 18.90 20.85
C VAL A 354 -14.22 17.61 21.54
N ASN A 355 -14.10 16.45 20.88
CA ASN A 355 -14.41 15.14 21.49
C ASN A 355 -13.52 14.86 22.72
N ILE A 356 -12.26 15.26 22.65
CA ILE A 356 -11.31 15.19 23.77
C ILE A 356 -11.74 16.12 24.91
N PHE A 357 -12.06 17.37 24.62
CA PHE A 357 -12.51 18.32 25.64
C PHE A 357 -13.85 17.94 26.26
N GLU A 358 -14.75 17.33 25.50
CA GLU A 358 -16.01 16.79 26.03
C GLU A 358 -15.75 15.68 27.04
N THR A 359 -14.86 14.74 26.68
CA THR A 359 -14.39 13.67 27.57
C THR A 359 -13.80 14.21 28.88
N GLU A 360 -13.01 15.29 28.78
CA GLU A 360 -12.38 15.96 29.92
C GLU A 360 -13.31 16.97 30.62
N LYS A 361 -14.57 17.09 30.17
CA LYS A 361 -15.58 18.04 30.67
C LYS A 361 -15.11 19.51 30.64
N ARG A 362 -14.23 19.87 29.70
CA ARG A 362 -13.70 21.23 29.50
C ARG A 362 -14.58 22.04 28.55
N TYR A 363 -15.87 22.15 28.87
CA TYR A 363 -16.87 22.77 27.99
C TYR A 363 -16.57 24.25 27.66
N ASP A 364 -15.90 24.98 28.56
CA ASP A 364 -15.48 26.36 28.30
C ASP A 364 -14.51 26.48 27.12
N LEU A 365 -13.61 25.50 26.96
CA LEU A 365 -12.66 25.49 25.85
C LEU A 365 -13.34 25.13 24.53
N ILE A 366 -14.34 24.23 24.57
CA ILE A 366 -15.17 23.93 23.41
C ILE A 366 -15.90 25.20 22.96
N LEU A 367 -16.48 25.97 23.91
CA LEU A 367 -17.14 27.23 23.61
C LEU A 367 -16.18 28.24 22.95
N GLN A 368 -14.95 28.37 23.45
CA GLN A 368 -13.92 29.20 22.82
C GLN A 368 -13.54 28.74 21.41
N LEU A 369 -13.42 27.43 21.19
CA LEU A 369 -13.16 26.84 19.87
C LEU A 369 -14.31 27.12 18.90
N VAL A 370 -15.56 27.00 19.33
CA VAL A 370 -16.75 27.30 18.53
C VAL A 370 -16.77 28.77 18.09
N TYR A 371 -16.45 29.70 18.99
CA TYR A 371 -16.33 31.12 18.63
C TYR A 371 -15.19 31.38 17.64
N SER A 372 -14.03 30.75 17.84
CA SER A 372 -12.85 30.96 17.01
C SER A 372 -12.98 30.31 15.62
N ASN A 373 -13.81 29.28 15.49
CA ASN A 373 -14.03 28.52 14.25
C ASN A 373 -15.46 28.70 13.73
N SER A 374 -16.04 29.90 13.93
CA SER A 374 -17.45 30.16 13.62
C SER A 374 -17.81 29.92 12.16
N ASP A 375 -16.87 30.03 11.23
CA ASP A 375 -17.10 29.84 9.79
C ASP A 375 -16.71 28.43 9.27
N SER A 376 -16.28 27.52 10.16
CA SER A 376 -15.91 26.14 9.82
C SER A 376 -17.03 25.37 9.11
N TRP A 377 -16.66 24.42 8.26
CA TRP A 377 -17.59 23.47 7.65
C TRP A 377 -18.16 22.52 8.71
N ASP A 378 -17.33 22.05 9.63
CA ASP A 378 -17.71 21.09 10.69
C ASP A 378 -18.34 21.77 11.92
N PHE A 379 -18.77 23.03 11.78
CA PHE A 379 -19.29 23.83 12.90
C PHE A 379 -20.39 23.13 13.70
N ASN A 380 -21.27 22.40 13.01
CA ASN A 380 -22.37 21.66 13.63
C ASN A 380 -21.87 20.57 14.59
N GLU A 381 -20.75 19.94 14.26
CA GLU A 381 -20.11 18.92 15.11
C GLU A 381 -19.40 19.58 16.31
N LEU A 382 -18.75 20.73 16.08
CA LEU A 382 -18.07 21.47 17.15
C LEU A 382 -19.02 21.94 18.27
N ILE A 383 -20.22 22.41 17.90
CA ILE A 383 -21.16 22.99 18.87
C ILE A 383 -22.01 21.95 19.58
N LEU A 384 -22.21 20.77 18.98
CA LEU A 384 -23.16 19.77 19.48
C LEU A 384 -22.93 19.37 20.95
N PRO A 385 -21.68 19.11 21.41
CA PRO A 385 -21.41 18.68 22.79
C PRO A 385 -21.76 19.72 23.86
N ILE A 386 -21.75 21.02 23.52
CA ILE A 386 -21.98 22.10 24.49
C ILE A 386 -23.43 22.60 24.51
N ILE A 387 -24.29 22.15 23.60
CA ILE A 387 -25.73 22.51 23.59
C ILE A 387 -26.41 22.25 24.96
N PRO A 388 -26.23 21.08 25.61
CA PRO A 388 -26.86 20.81 26.90
C PRO A 388 -26.30 21.64 28.05
N VAL A 389 -25.05 22.12 27.92
CA VAL A 389 -24.30 22.81 28.98
C VAL A 389 -24.51 24.33 28.90
N TYR A 390 -24.50 24.89 27.68
CA TYR A 390 -24.62 26.32 27.39
C TYR A 390 -25.77 26.61 26.41
N PRO A 391 -27.03 26.25 26.74
CA PRO A 391 -28.15 26.31 25.80
C PRO A 391 -28.44 27.73 25.30
N GLN A 392 -28.30 28.74 26.16
CA GLN A 392 -28.53 30.14 25.77
C GLN A 392 -27.47 30.64 24.79
N GLN A 393 -26.19 30.42 25.11
CA GLN A 393 -25.07 30.84 24.27
C GLN A 393 -25.09 30.11 22.93
N CYS A 394 -25.34 28.79 22.93
CA CYS A 394 -25.45 28.01 21.70
C CYS A 394 -26.61 28.49 20.82
N PHE A 395 -27.75 28.84 21.43
CA PHE A 395 -28.88 29.43 20.71
C PHE A 395 -28.47 30.73 20.02
N GLU A 396 -27.85 31.66 20.74
CA GLU A 396 -27.40 32.95 20.20
C GLU A 396 -26.37 32.79 19.08
N ILE A 397 -25.42 31.87 19.23
CA ILE A 397 -24.40 31.59 18.21
C ILE A 397 -25.06 31.03 16.93
N LEU A 398 -25.93 30.03 17.07
CA LEU A 398 -26.63 29.40 15.94
C LEU A 398 -27.57 30.39 15.24
N GLU A 399 -28.33 31.18 16.00
CA GLU A 399 -29.21 32.21 15.49
C GLU A 399 -28.44 33.24 14.65
N ASN A 400 -27.36 33.80 15.22
CA ASN A 400 -26.51 34.76 14.52
C ASN A 400 -25.90 34.17 13.25
N LYS A 401 -25.45 32.91 13.30
CA LYS A 401 -24.87 32.23 12.15
C LYS A 401 -25.90 31.97 11.06
N ILE A 402 -27.11 31.54 11.41
CA ILE A 402 -28.22 31.37 10.48
C ILE A 402 -28.51 32.69 9.75
N TYR A 403 -28.69 33.79 10.49
CA TYR A 403 -28.96 35.09 9.87
C TYR A 403 -27.79 35.58 8.99
N LYS A 404 -26.54 35.47 9.47
CA LYS A 404 -25.35 35.81 8.68
C LYS A 404 -25.28 35.00 7.38
N THR A 405 -25.58 33.70 7.41
CA THR A 405 -25.59 32.85 6.21
C THR A 405 -26.76 33.19 5.29
N LEU A 406 -27.95 33.46 5.85
CA LEU A 406 -29.12 33.91 5.08
C LEU A 406 -28.88 35.22 4.34
N ASP A 407 -28.18 36.17 4.96
CA ASP A 407 -27.90 37.47 4.34
C ASP A 407 -26.83 37.37 3.26
N ASN A 408 -25.75 36.64 3.54
CA ASN A 408 -24.51 36.71 2.75
C ASN A 408 -24.29 35.56 1.76
N GLN A 409 -25.01 34.44 1.87
CA GLN A 409 -24.76 33.25 1.05
C GLN A 409 -26.03 32.80 0.30
N ARG A 410 -25.84 32.27 -0.91
CA ARG A 410 -26.91 31.77 -1.78
C ARG A 410 -26.52 30.40 -2.33
N GLY A 411 -27.50 29.57 -2.66
CA GLY A 411 -27.30 28.24 -3.23
C GLY A 411 -27.75 27.11 -2.30
N ARG A 412 -28.00 25.93 -2.89
CA ARG A 412 -28.57 24.77 -2.17
C ARG A 412 -27.70 24.31 -1.00
N SER A 413 -26.37 24.33 -1.14
CA SER A 413 -25.44 23.96 -0.07
C SER A 413 -25.57 24.88 1.15
N ALA A 414 -25.64 26.20 0.95
CA ALA A 414 -25.84 27.17 2.02
C ALA A 414 -27.19 26.95 2.72
N TYR A 415 -28.25 26.65 1.95
CA TYR A 415 -29.58 26.38 2.50
C TYR A 415 -29.64 25.08 3.30
N GLN A 416 -28.96 24.02 2.84
CA GLN A 416 -28.83 22.78 3.60
C GLN A 416 -28.15 23.02 4.95
N ARG A 417 -27.04 23.76 4.97
CA ARG A 417 -26.37 24.15 6.22
C ARG A 417 -27.27 24.93 7.17
N ILE A 418 -28.07 25.87 6.65
CA ILE A 418 -29.06 26.61 7.45
C ILE A 418 -30.05 25.63 8.09
N THR A 419 -30.58 24.68 7.32
CA THR A 419 -31.54 23.71 7.87
C THR A 419 -30.93 22.77 8.91
N GLU A 420 -29.65 22.41 8.77
CA GLU A 420 -28.93 21.64 9.79
C GLU A 420 -28.75 22.42 11.09
N MET A 421 -28.39 23.70 11.01
CA MET A 421 -28.31 24.58 12.18
C MET A 421 -29.69 24.76 12.85
N MET A 422 -30.77 24.87 12.07
CA MET A 422 -32.14 24.89 12.62
C MET A 422 -32.50 23.59 13.32
N LYS A 423 -32.08 22.42 12.80
CA LYS A 423 -32.25 21.14 13.51
C LYS A 423 -31.49 21.12 14.84
N LEU A 424 -30.32 21.76 14.93
CA LEU A 424 -29.61 21.92 16.20
C LEU A 424 -30.38 22.83 17.17
N LEU A 425 -30.91 23.97 16.70
CA LEU A 425 -31.76 24.85 17.53
C LEU A 425 -32.98 24.12 18.10
N MET A 426 -33.56 23.17 17.36
CA MET A 426 -34.69 22.35 17.82
C MET A 426 -34.31 21.41 18.97
N LYS A 427 -33.03 21.09 19.15
CA LYS A 427 -32.53 20.25 20.25
C LYS A 427 -32.30 21.05 21.54
N ILE A 428 -32.34 22.38 21.50
CA ILE A 428 -32.09 23.21 22.68
C ILE A 428 -33.35 23.29 23.54
N GLU A 429 -33.29 22.71 24.74
CA GLU A 429 -34.41 22.71 25.68
C GLU A 429 -34.83 24.14 26.06
N GLY A 430 -36.14 24.37 26.13
CA GLY A 430 -36.71 25.68 26.47
C GLY A 430 -36.67 26.73 25.35
N LYS A 431 -36.15 26.42 24.16
CA LYS A 431 -36.01 27.36 23.03
C LYS A 431 -36.97 27.15 21.86
N LEU A 432 -37.83 26.14 21.92
CA LEU A 432 -38.70 25.71 20.80
C LEU A 432 -39.52 26.86 20.17
N LEU A 433 -40.13 27.72 20.98
CA LEU A 433 -40.92 28.86 20.47
C LEU A 433 -40.07 29.84 19.66
N GLN A 434 -38.86 30.14 20.14
CA GLN A 434 -37.93 31.06 19.49
C GLN A 434 -37.34 30.42 18.23
N THR A 435 -37.00 29.13 18.28
CA THR A 435 -36.59 28.34 17.10
C THR A 435 -37.65 28.37 16.01
N ASN A 436 -38.93 28.14 16.37
CA ASN A 436 -40.03 28.19 15.41
C ASN A 436 -40.21 29.58 14.77
N GLN A 437 -39.96 30.66 15.53
CA GLN A 437 -39.96 32.01 14.97
C GLN A 437 -38.83 32.22 13.95
N ILE A 438 -37.62 31.72 14.23
CA ILE A 438 -36.49 31.77 13.29
C ILE A 438 -36.81 30.98 12.01
N ILE A 439 -37.33 29.75 12.14
CA ILE A 439 -37.73 28.92 11.00
C ILE A 439 -38.81 29.64 10.16
N HIS A 440 -39.82 30.19 10.82
CA HIS A 440 -40.90 30.94 10.14
C HIS A 440 -40.37 32.19 9.43
N SER A 441 -39.45 32.93 10.07
CA SER A 441 -38.80 34.11 9.49
C SER A 441 -37.99 33.75 8.24
N ALA A 442 -37.17 32.69 8.31
CA ALA A 442 -36.39 32.20 7.19
C ALA A 442 -37.26 31.66 6.04
N TYR A 443 -38.36 30.98 6.34
CA TYR A 443 -39.31 30.50 5.33
C TYR A 443 -40.00 31.66 4.59
N HIS A 444 -40.31 32.76 5.29
CA HIS A 444 -40.93 33.95 4.72
C HIS A 444 -39.92 35.06 4.36
N HIS A 445 -38.64 34.71 4.22
CA HIS A 445 -37.57 35.65 3.91
C HIS A 445 -37.86 36.47 2.63
N THR A 446 -37.48 37.74 2.64
CA THR A 446 -37.61 38.68 1.51
C THR A 446 -36.22 39.19 1.08
N PRO A 447 -35.82 39.04 -0.20
CA PRO A 447 -36.56 38.45 -1.31
C PRO A 447 -36.80 36.94 -1.12
N ALA A 448 -37.83 36.43 -1.78
CA ALA A 448 -38.22 35.03 -1.66
C ALA A 448 -37.10 34.09 -2.12
N LEU A 449 -36.81 33.06 -1.33
CA LEU A 449 -35.80 32.03 -1.61
C LEU A 449 -36.48 30.65 -1.80
N PRO A 450 -36.97 30.30 -3.01
CA PRO A 450 -37.72 29.06 -3.23
C PRO A 450 -36.94 27.80 -2.86
N ALA A 451 -35.65 27.75 -3.21
CA ALA A 451 -34.79 26.61 -2.90
C ALA A 451 -34.60 26.41 -1.39
N LEU A 452 -34.52 27.49 -0.59
CA LEU A 452 -34.47 27.39 0.86
C LEU A 452 -35.78 26.81 1.44
N LYS A 453 -36.93 27.25 0.93
CA LYS A 453 -38.24 26.69 1.34
C LYS A 453 -38.31 25.19 1.10
N ASP A 454 -37.81 24.73 -0.05
CA ASP A 454 -37.78 23.30 -0.36
C ASP A 454 -36.85 22.53 0.58
N GLU A 455 -35.66 23.05 0.92
CA GLU A 455 -34.77 22.40 1.88
C GLU A 455 -35.37 22.38 3.30
N ILE A 456 -36.05 23.45 3.74
CA ILE A 456 -36.76 23.48 5.04
C ILE A 456 -37.85 22.39 5.11
N ARG A 457 -38.63 22.20 4.04
CA ARG A 457 -39.65 21.14 3.96
C ARG A 457 -39.02 19.75 3.97
N LYS A 458 -37.97 19.53 3.16
CA LYS A 458 -37.24 18.25 3.15
C LYS A 458 -36.63 17.92 4.52
N ALA A 459 -36.20 18.95 5.24
CA ALA A 459 -35.65 18.81 6.59
C ALA A 459 -36.72 18.50 7.67
N GLY A 460 -38.02 18.56 7.35
CA GLY A 460 -39.12 18.31 8.28
C GLY A 460 -39.31 19.40 9.33
N LEU A 461 -38.90 20.63 9.04
CA LEU A 461 -38.94 21.76 9.98
C LEU A 461 -40.28 22.53 9.95
N ILE A 462 -41.15 22.26 8.97
CA ILE A 462 -42.49 22.86 8.79
C ILE A 462 -43.46 21.79 8.30
#